data_AF-A0A2V2FLN7-F1
#
_entry.id   AF-A0A2V2FLN7-F1
#
_cell.length_a   1.000
_cell.length_b   1.000
_cell.length_c   1.000
_cell.angle_alpha   90.00
_cell.angle_beta   90.00
_cell.angle_gamma   90.00
#
_symmetry.space_group_name_H-M   'P 1'
#
loop_
_entity.id
_entity.type
_entity.pdbx_description
1 polymer ?
#
loop_
_entity_poly.entity_id
_entity_poly.type
_entity_poly.pdbx_seq_one_letter_code
_entity_poly.pdbx_strand_id
1 'polypeptide(L)'
;MVPYPRGKSVSYGYDTNKGLRTSVTDAKNNTSTYSYDSMNRLSGLTQGEAAVGYTYTNDDLMGISHNGFTYGMTYDLFGHTLATKVNSTALSENTYDNSRSLLTRTEYGNGLTISYTYDVLDRVTEVKFRCSCTKLV
;
A
#
# COMPACT_ATOMS: atom_id res chain seq x y z
N MET A 1 5.20 -50.36 16.16
CA MET A 1 5.17 -49.44 15.01
C MET A 1 4.47 -48.17 15.47
N VAL A 2 5.20 -47.07 15.66
CA VAL A 2 4.63 -45.77 16.04
C VAL A 2 4.48 -44.97 14.75
N PRO A 3 3.27 -44.50 14.37
CA PRO A 3 3.13 -43.66 13.20
C PRO A 3 3.81 -42.31 13.49
N TYR A 4 4.80 -41.94 12.66
CA TYR A 4 5.43 -40.63 12.73
C TYR A 4 4.35 -39.54 12.68
N PRO A 5 4.45 -38.49 13.52
CA PRO A 5 3.50 -37.39 13.45
C PRO A 5 3.61 -36.78 12.05
N ARG A 6 2.47 -36.63 11.36
CA ARG A 6 2.41 -35.95 10.06
C ARG A 6 3.10 -34.59 10.22
N GLY A 7 4.30 -34.48 9.65
CA GLY A 7 5.10 -33.27 9.69
C GLY A 7 4.29 -32.12 9.12
N LYS A 8 4.27 -31.00 9.84
CA LYS A 8 3.67 -29.77 9.34
C LYS A 8 4.46 -29.34 8.11
N SER A 9 3.87 -29.42 6.92
CA SER A 9 4.49 -29.00 5.66
C SER A 9 3.79 -27.78 5.10
N VAL A 10 4.55 -26.94 4.38
CA VAL A 10 4.03 -25.86 3.55
C VAL A 10 4.36 -26.22 2.11
N SER A 11 3.39 -26.12 1.20
CA SER A 11 3.60 -26.35 -0.23
C SER A 11 3.37 -25.09 -1.03
N TYR A 12 4.00 -25.03 -2.21
CA TYR A 12 4.01 -23.87 -3.09
C TYR A 12 3.67 -24.30 -4.50
N GLY A 13 2.79 -23.55 -5.17
CA GLY A 13 2.51 -23.67 -6.59
C GLY A 13 3.19 -22.54 -7.36
N TYR A 14 3.63 -22.81 -8.59
CA TYR A 14 4.26 -21.83 -9.47
C TYR A 14 3.74 -21.95 -10.90
N ASP A 15 3.61 -20.83 -11.59
CA ASP A 15 3.66 -20.75 -13.04
C ASP A 15 5.12 -20.95 -13.46
N THR A 16 5.44 -22.12 -14.01
CA THR A 16 6.81 -22.50 -14.36
C THR A 16 7.35 -21.76 -15.58
N ASN A 17 6.49 -21.18 -16.42
CA ASN A 17 6.93 -20.41 -17.58
C ASN A 17 7.37 -19.01 -17.17
N LYS A 18 6.72 -18.43 -16.16
CA LYS A 18 6.99 -17.08 -15.68
C LYS A 18 7.81 -17.03 -14.38
N GLY A 19 7.95 -18.16 -13.67
CA GLY A 19 8.58 -18.22 -12.35
C GLY A 19 7.76 -17.56 -11.24
N LEU A 20 6.44 -17.38 -11.43
CA LEU A 20 5.57 -16.67 -10.50
C LEU A 20 4.87 -17.65 -9.57
N ARG A 21 4.82 -17.36 -8.26
CA ARG A 21 4.14 -18.21 -7.29
C ARG A 21 2.62 -18.07 -7.41
N THR A 22 1.92 -19.13 -7.76
CA THR A 22 0.46 -19.12 -7.92
C THR A 22 -0.29 -19.55 -6.66
N SER A 23 0.35 -20.31 -5.75
CA SER A 23 -0.28 -20.71 -4.51
C SER A 23 0.69 -20.97 -3.35
N VAL A 24 0.17 -20.89 -2.13
CA VAL A 24 0.79 -21.38 -0.90
C VAL A 24 -0.27 -22.15 -0.12
N THR A 25 0.01 -23.39 0.25
CA THR A 25 -0.84 -24.15 1.17
C THR A 25 -0.10 -24.34 2.49
N ASP A 26 -0.68 -23.84 3.58
CA ASP A 26 -0.10 -23.94 4.91
C ASP A 26 -0.25 -25.35 5.52
N ALA A 27 0.38 -25.58 6.67
CA ALA A 27 0.33 -26.88 7.35
C ALA A 27 -1.02 -27.22 8.02
N LYS A 28 -2.01 -26.32 7.89
CA LYS A 28 -3.42 -26.53 8.26
C LYS A 28 -4.30 -26.75 7.01
N ASN A 29 -3.70 -26.88 5.83
CA ASN A 29 -4.34 -26.99 4.52
C ASN A 29 -5.12 -25.74 4.08
N ASN A 30 -4.87 -24.56 4.66
CA ASN A 30 -5.40 -23.32 4.11
C ASN A 30 -4.58 -22.93 2.89
N THR A 31 -5.25 -22.64 1.78
CA THR A 31 -4.59 -22.26 0.52
C THR A 31 -4.80 -20.80 0.23
N SER A 32 -3.71 -20.10 -0.03
CA SER A 32 -3.68 -18.76 -0.60
C SER A 32 -3.35 -18.84 -2.09
N THR A 33 -4.09 -18.13 -2.92
CA THR A 33 -3.89 -18.09 -4.37
C THR A 33 -3.50 -16.68 -4.80
N TYR A 34 -2.56 -16.59 -5.74
CA TYR A 34 -1.99 -15.33 -6.21
C TYR A 34 -2.29 -15.17 -7.71
N SER A 35 -2.76 -13.99 -8.09
CA SER A 35 -3.02 -13.60 -9.48
C SER A 35 -2.09 -12.47 -9.88
N TYR A 36 -1.75 -12.42 -11.16
CA TYR A 36 -0.80 -11.46 -11.71
C TYR A 36 -1.39 -10.74 -12.92
N ASP A 37 -0.98 -9.49 -13.14
CA ASP A 37 -1.32 -8.75 -14.35
C ASP A 37 -0.40 -9.12 -15.53
N SER A 38 -0.59 -8.46 -16.67
CA SER A 38 0.20 -8.70 -17.90
C SER A 38 1.69 -8.34 -17.75
N MET A 39 2.03 -7.48 -16.77
CA MET A 39 3.40 -7.10 -16.43
C MET A 39 3.98 -7.98 -15.32
N ASN A 40 3.30 -9.09 -14.97
CA ASN A 40 3.70 -10.04 -13.94
C ASN A 40 3.76 -9.45 -12.51
N ARG A 41 3.01 -8.37 -12.25
CA ARG A 41 2.86 -7.80 -10.91
C ARG A 41 1.65 -8.43 -10.21
N LEU A 42 1.68 -8.53 -8.88
CA LEU A 42 0.58 -9.12 -8.12
C LEU A 42 -0.69 -8.28 -8.31
N SER A 43 -1.73 -8.86 -8.89
CA SER A 43 -3.04 -8.21 -9.12
C SER A 43 -4.12 -8.70 -8.16
N GLY A 44 -3.91 -9.86 -7.52
CA GLY A 44 -4.86 -10.39 -6.55
C GLY A 44 -4.27 -11.43 -5.60
N LEU A 45 -4.87 -11.52 -4.43
CA LEU A 45 -4.62 -12.54 -3.40
C LEU A 45 -5.96 -13.01 -2.85
N THR A 46 -6.17 -14.32 -2.79
CA THR A 46 -7.35 -14.90 -2.12
C THR A 46 -6.95 -15.94 -1.08
N GLN A 47 -7.69 -16.01 0.02
CA GLN A 47 -7.58 -17.08 1.02
C GLN A 47 -8.95 -17.29 1.66
N GLY A 48 -9.62 -18.40 1.34
CA GLY A 48 -11.02 -18.61 1.73
C GLY A 48 -11.91 -17.53 1.12
N GLU A 49 -12.72 -16.86 1.94
CA GLU A 49 -13.58 -15.73 1.54
C GLU A 49 -12.83 -14.39 1.47
N ALA A 50 -11.62 -14.31 2.05
CA ALA A 50 -10.83 -13.09 2.02
C ALA A 50 -10.21 -12.91 0.63
N ALA A 51 -10.39 -11.71 0.07
CA ALA A 51 -9.80 -11.29 -1.19
C ALA A 51 -9.14 -9.92 -1.05
N VAL A 52 -7.99 -9.76 -1.71
CA VAL A 52 -7.30 -8.48 -1.88
C VAL A 52 -7.03 -8.29 -3.37
N GLY A 53 -7.40 -7.15 -3.93
CA GLY A 53 -7.06 -6.75 -5.29
C GLY A 53 -6.03 -5.63 -5.30
N TYR A 54 -5.19 -5.60 -6.33
CA TYR A 54 -4.16 -4.57 -6.52
C TYR A 54 -4.27 -3.99 -7.93
N THR A 55 -4.17 -2.67 -8.05
CA THR A 55 -4.14 -1.96 -9.34
C THR A 55 -2.94 -1.04 -9.41
N TYR A 56 -2.43 -0.85 -10.62
CA TYR A 56 -1.20 -0.10 -10.86
C TYR A 56 -1.39 0.95 -11.95
N THR A 57 -0.53 1.96 -11.95
CA THR A 57 -0.35 2.92 -13.06
C THR A 57 1.13 3.17 -13.22
N ASN A 58 1.69 2.94 -14.42
CA ASN A 58 3.12 3.11 -14.71
C ASN A 58 4.05 2.42 -13.69
N ASP A 59 3.72 1.20 -13.26
CA ASP A 59 4.44 0.44 -12.23
C ASP A 59 4.23 0.86 -10.77
N ASP A 60 3.57 2.00 -10.54
CA ASP A 60 3.19 2.42 -9.19
C ASP A 60 1.88 1.79 -8.73
N LEU A 61 1.82 1.37 -7.48
CA LEU A 61 0.61 0.83 -6.87
C LEU A 61 -0.43 1.95 -6.68
N MET A 62 -1.48 1.94 -7.49
CA MET A 62 -2.53 2.95 -7.47
C MET A 62 -3.67 2.60 -6.51
N GLY A 63 -3.96 1.31 -6.31
CA GLY A 63 -5.09 0.92 -5.49
C GLY A 63 -5.00 -0.47 -4.87
N ILE A 64 -5.61 -0.61 -3.70
CA ILE A 64 -5.79 -1.86 -2.98
C ILE A 64 -7.28 -2.00 -2.66
N SER A 65 -7.92 -3.09 -3.07
CA SER A 65 -9.28 -3.41 -2.65
C SER A 65 -9.27 -4.53 -1.62
N HIS A 66 -9.97 -4.35 -0.50
CA HIS A 66 -10.09 -5.38 0.53
C HIS A 66 -11.36 -5.17 1.38
N ASN A 67 -12.14 -6.24 1.58
CA ASN A 67 -13.35 -6.23 2.42
C ASN A 67 -14.32 -5.06 2.14
N GLY A 68 -14.53 -4.73 0.85
CA GLY A 68 -15.42 -3.65 0.44
C GLY A 68 -14.82 -2.23 0.54
N PHE A 69 -13.59 -2.09 1.05
CA PHE A 69 -12.85 -0.84 1.04
C PHE A 69 -11.89 -0.79 -0.15
N THR A 70 -11.73 0.40 -0.72
CA THR A 70 -10.71 0.68 -1.73
C THR A 70 -9.74 1.71 -1.19
N TYR A 71 -8.49 1.35 -0.99
CA TYR A 71 -7.42 2.28 -0.68
C TYR A 71 -6.82 2.76 -1.99
N GLY A 72 -6.60 4.07 -2.12
CA GLY A 72 -6.02 4.68 -3.31
C GLY A 72 -4.77 5.47 -2.96
N MET A 73 -3.77 5.41 -3.84
CA MET A 73 -2.53 6.18 -3.75
C MET A 73 -2.29 6.87 -5.09
N THR A 74 -1.84 8.13 -5.03
CA THR A 74 -1.37 8.88 -6.20
C THR A 74 0.04 9.35 -5.95
N TYR A 75 0.80 9.54 -7.03
CA TYR A 75 2.21 9.89 -6.98
C TYR A 75 2.52 11.05 -7.92
N ASP A 76 3.57 11.80 -7.61
CA ASP A 76 4.20 12.72 -8.55
C ASP A 76 5.06 11.96 -9.57
N LEU A 77 5.71 12.68 -10.49
CA LEU A 77 6.57 12.09 -11.52
C LEU A 77 7.84 11.43 -10.95
N PHE A 78 8.16 11.64 -9.68
CA PHE A 78 9.32 11.09 -9.00
C PHE A 78 8.95 9.91 -8.08
N GLY A 79 7.67 9.51 -8.06
CA GLY A 79 7.16 8.42 -7.22
C GLY A 79 6.86 8.84 -5.78
N HIS A 80 6.88 10.13 -5.43
CA HIS A 80 6.46 10.56 -4.10
C HIS A 80 4.93 10.57 -3.99
N THR A 81 4.40 10.02 -2.90
CA THR A 81 2.97 9.96 -2.68
C THR A 81 2.37 11.35 -2.51
N LEU A 82 1.46 11.74 -3.41
CA LEU A 82 0.69 12.98 -3.37
C LEU A 82 -0.59 12.84 -2.53
N ALA A 83 -1.29 11.72 -2.62
CA ALA A 83 -2.48 11.49 -1.82
C ALA A 83 -2.64 10.03 -1.44
N THR A 84 -3.19 9.79 -0.26
CA THR A 84 -3.76 8.49 0.14
C THR A 84 -5.22 8.68 0.51
N LYS A 85 -6.07 7.74 0.10
CA LYS A 85 -7.51 7.78 0.36
C LYS A 85 -8.06 6.41 0.71
N VAL A 86 -9.16 6.39 1.44
CA VAL A 86 -10.04 5.23 1.59
C VAL A 86 -11.39 5.55 0.97
N ASN A 87 -11.82 4.73 0.03
CA ASN A 87 -12.95 5.00 -0.86
C ASN A 87 -12.81 6.39 -1.49
N SER A 88 -13.72 7.31 -1.17
CA SER A 88 -13.69 8.70 -1.63
C SER A 88 -13.13 9.68 -0.59
N THR A 89 -12.72 9.21 0.58
CA THR A 89 -12.24 10.04 1.70
C THR A 89 -10.71 10.12 1.69
N ALA A 90 -10.16 11.32 1.51
CA ALA A 90 -8.73 11.56 1.64
C ALA A 90 -8.28 11.30 3.09
N LEU A 91 -7.24 10.48 3.25
CA LEU A 91 -6.59 10.21 4.53
C LEU A 91 -5.38 11.13 4.72
N SER A 92 -4.63 11.37 3.64
CA SER A 92 -3.54 12.32 3.62
C SER A 92 -3.32 12.91 2.22
N GLU A 93 -2.90 14.16 2.15
CA GLU A 93 -2.42 14.84 0.95
C GLU A 93 -1.07 15.49 1.24
N ASN A 94 -0.09 15.27 0.38
CA ASN A 94 1.27 15.77 0.52
C ASN A 94 1.58 16.78 -0.58
N THR A 95 2.31 17.82 -0.22
CA THR A 95 2.88 18.79 -1.15
C THR A 95 4.40 18.72 -1.06
N TYR A 96 5.06 18.71 -2.21
CA TYR A 96 6.52 18.69 -2.30
C TYR A 96 7.04 19.93 -3.01
N ASP A 97 8.24 20.36 -2.65
CA ASP A 97 9.06 21.20 -3.51
C ASP A 97 9.68 20.29 -4.58
N ASN A 98 9.08 20.27 -5.77
CA ASN A 98 9.50 19.38 -6.85
C ASN A 98 10.93 19.65 -7.36
N SER A 99 11.50 20.84 -7.09
CA SER A 99 12.88 21.15 -7.50
C SER A 99 13.92 20.44 -6.64
N ARG A 100 13.55 20.08 -5.41
CA ARG A 100 14.42 19.46 -4.40
C ARG A 100 13.88 18.14 -3.85
N SER A 101 12.70 17.71 -4.29
CA SER A 101 12.01 16.51 -3.81
C SER A 101 11.75 16.52 -2.30
N LEU A 102 11.47 17.70 -1.71
CA LEU A 102 11.27 17.86 -0.26
C LEU A 102 9.80 17.99 0.09
N LEU A 103 9.32 17.21 1.06
CA LEU A 103 7.96 17.31 1.59
C LEU A 103 7.78 18.65 2.31
N THR A 104 6.96 19.56 1.78
CA THR A 104 6.72 20.87 2.40
C THR A 104 5.47 20.88 3.25
N ARG A 105 4.50 19.99 2.97
CA ARG A 105 3.23 19.94 3.71
C ARG A 105 2.56 18.58 3.64
N THR A 106 1.96 18.16 4.74
CA THR A 106 1.00 17.06 4.79
C THR A 106 -0.30 17.56 5.41
N GLU A 107 -1.41 17.34 4.73
CA GLU A 107 -2.77 17.51 5.24
C GLU A 107 -3.36 16.13 5.54
N TYR A 108 -3.90 15.93 6.73
CA TYR A 108 -4.58 14.71 7.10
C TYR A 108 -6.10 14.91 7.02
N GLY A 109 -6.82 13.84 6.72
CA GLY A 109 -8.29 13.86 6.63
C GLY A 109 -9.00 14.28 7.92
N ASN A 110 -8.31 14.28 9.06
CA ASN A 110 -8.82 14.82 10.33
C ASN A 110 -8.62 16.34 10.49
N GLY A 111 -8.13 17.04 9.46
CA GLY A 111 -7.88 18.49 9.47
C GLY A 111 -6.55 18.90 10.10
N LEU A 112 -5.70 17.96 10.53
CA LEU A 112 -4.33 18.26 10.93
C LEU A 112 -3.49 18.56 9.69
N THR A 113 -2.76 19.67 9.71
CA THR A 113 -1.76 20.03 8.73
C THR A 113 -0.40 20.12 9.43
N ILE A 114 0.61 19.48 8.84
CA ILE A 114 2.01 19.63 9.21
C ILE A 114 2.74 20.30 8.05
N SER A 115 3.56 21.31 8.32
CA SER A 115 4.38 21.99 7.30
C SER A 115 5.85 22.01 7.72
N TYR A 116 6.72 21.93 6.73
CA TYR A 116 8.17 21.86 6.91
C TYR A 116 8.85 22.99 6.14
N THR A 117 9.84 23.61 6.76
CA THR A 117 10.78 24.51 6.07
C THR A 117 12.18 23.93 6.13
N TYR A 118 12.98 24.25 5.14
CA TYR A 118 14.30 23.66 4.94
C TYR A 118 15.34 24.76 4.73
N ASP A 119 16.56 24.51 5.20
CA ASP A 119 17.71 25.32 4.79
C ASP A 119 18.25 24.89 3.41
N VAL A 120 19.33 25.54 2.98
CA VAL A 120 19.99 25.28 1.69
C VAL A 120 20.72 23.94 1.61
N LEU A 121 20.85 23.23 2.73
CA LEU A 121 21.41 21.88 2.79
C LEU A 121 20.29 20.84 2.95
N ASP A 122 19.04 21.24 2.68
CA ASP A 122 17.83 20.43 2.75
C ASP A 122 17.57 19.83 4.13
N ARG A 123 18.04 20.50 5.19
CA ARG A 123 17.75 20.12 6.58
C ARG A 123 16.53 20.87 7.06
N VAL A 124 15.65 20.18 7.79
CA VAL A 124 14.46 20.79 8.40
C VAL A 124 14.88 21.87 9.40
N THR A 125 14.34 23.08 9.23
CA THR A 125 14.57 24.22 10.14
C THR A 125 13.33 24.61 10.93
N GLU A 126 12.13 24.27 10.43
CA GLU A 126 10.87 24.44 11.14
C GLU A 126 9.92 23.27 10.85
N VAL A 127 9.18 22.85 11.87
CA VAL A 127 8.00 22.00 11.74
C VAL A 127 6.81 22.73 12.36
N LYS A 128 5.77 22.96 11.57
CA LYS A 128 4.59 23.71 12.00
C LYS A 128 3.35 22.84 11.98
N PHE A 129 2.68 22.75 13.11
CA PHE A 129 1.42 22.02 13.26
C PHE A 129 0.26 23.02 13.25
N ARG A 130 -0.75 22.77 12.40
CA ARG A 130 -2.00 23.51 12.36
C ARG A 130 -3.15 22.52 12.37
N CYS A 131 -4.23 22.84 13.07
CA CYS A 131 -5.45 22.05 13.04
C CYS A 131 -6.56 22.99 12.60
N SER A 132 -7.15 22.69 11.44
CA SER A 132 -8.42 23.27 11.01
C SER A 132 -9.59 22.42 11.50
N CYS A 133 -9.38 21.62 12.55
CA CYS A 133 -10.40 20.76 13.10
C CYS A 133 -11.53 21.64 13.63
N THR A 134 -12.67 21.61 12.94
CA THR A 134 -13.88 22.26 13.41
C THR A 134 -14.18 21.72 14.80
N LYS A 135 -14.25 22.60 15.80
CA LYS A 135 -14.89 22.24 17.08
C LYS A 135 -16.30 21.77 16.72
N LEU A 136 -16.56 20.47 16.84
CA LEU A 136 -17.94 19.99 16.84
C LEU A 136 -18.60 20.66 18.04
N VAL A 137 -19.55 21.55 17.76
CA VAL A 137 -20.47 22.14 18.74
C VAL A 137 -21.65 21.19 18.89
#